data_AF-A0A2I0GSM8-F1
#
_entry.id   AF-A0A2I0GSM8-F1
#
_cell.length_a   1.000
_cell.length_b   1.000
_cell.length_c   1.000
_cell.angle_alpha   90.00
_cell.angle_beta   90.00
_cell.angle_gamma   90.00
#
_symmetry.space_group_name_H-M   'P 1'
#
loop_
_entity.id
_entity.type
_entity.pdbx_description
1 polymer ?
#
loop_
_entity_poly.entity_id
_entity_poly.type
_entity_poly.pdbx_seq_one_letter_code
_entity_poly.pdbx_strand_id
1 'polypeptide(L)'
;ANGIFYLLGGLLAGSIVMVFSLLPKELVAALAGLALIGAISTNITIAMKDDSQRDAALITFLATASGMSFLGLSSVFWGILIGMVAYYILSKKRLLPLFS
;
A
#
# COMPACT_ATOMS: atom_id res chain seq x y z
N ALA A 1 -13.46 -18.69 -9.97
CA ALA A 1 -13.66 -19.04 -8.55
C ALA A 1 -13.36 -17.88 -7.60
N ASN A 2 -12.27 -17.13 -7.78
CA ASN A 2 -11.82 -16.11 -6.81
C ASN A 2 -12.82 -14.95 -6.57
N GLY A 3 -13.54 -14.48 -7.60
CA GLY A 3 -14.48 -13.36 -7.47
C GLY A 3 -15.70 -13.62 -6.58
N ILE A 4 -16.21 -14.86 -6.53
CA ILE A 4 -17.37 -15.23 -5.70
C ILE A 4 -16.98 -15.24 -4.22
N PHE A 5 -15.77 -15.69 -3.89
CA PHE A 5 -15.23 -15.63 -2.53
C PHE A 5 -15.04 -14.17 -2.07
N TYR A 6 -14.62 -13.26 -2.95
CA TYR A 6 -14.56 -11.83 -2.61
C TYR A 6 -15.95 -11.22 -2.40
N LEU A 7 -16.96 -11.62 -3.18
CA LEU A 7 -18.34 -11.18 -2.98
C LEU A 7 -18.93 -11.66 -1.64
N LEU A 8 -18.72 -12.94 -1.30
CA LEU A 8 -19.13 -13.50 -0.01
C LEU A 8 -18.38 -12.85 1.16
N GLY A 9 -17.07 -12.65 1.01
CA GLY A 9 -16.25 -11.94 1.98
C GLY A 9 -16.70 -10.48 2.17
N GLY A 10 -17.07 -9.80 1.09
CA GLY A 10 -17.60 -8.43 1.12
C GLY A 10 -18.95 -8.34 1.86
N LEU A 11 -19.85 -9.31 1.64
CA LEU A 11 -21.11 -9.40 2.39
C LEU A 11 -20.90 -9.59 3.89
N LEU A 12 -19.97 -10.49 4.27
CA LEU A 12 -19.61 -10.72 5.68
C LEU A 12 -18.89 -9.52 6.30
N ALA A 13 -18.04 -8.82 5.54
CA ALA A 13 -17.37 -7.60 5.98
C ALA A 13 -18.35 -6.48 6.31
N GLY A 14 -19.46 -6.36 5.56
CA GLY A 14 -20.53 -5.40 5.86
C GLY A 14 -21.12 -5.59 7.26
N SER A 15 -21.35 -6.84 7.68
CA SER A 15 -21.82 -7.15 9.03
C SER A 15 -20.82 -6.75 10.12
N ILE A 16 -19.52 -6.95 9.87
CA ILE A 16 -18.45 -6.54 10.79
C ILE A 16 -18.44 -5.01 10.92
N VAL A 17 -18.49 -4.28 9.81
CA VAL A 17 -18.54 -2.80 9.82
C VAL A 17 -19.74 -2.27 10.60
N MET A 18 -20.90 -2.93 10.52
CA MET A 18 -22.08 -2.56 11.29
C MET A 18 -21.84 -2.66 12.81
N VAL A 19 -21.17 -3.72 13.26
CA VAL A 19 -20.77 -3.89 14.67
C VAL A 19 -19.76 -2.81 15.09
N PHE A 20 -18.78 -2.50 14.25
CA PHE A 20 -17.83 -1.40 14.51
C PHE A 20 -18.53 -0.02 14.58
N SER A 21 -19.64 0.19 13.86
CA SER A 21 -20.40 1.45 13.93
C SER A 21 -21.11 1.68 15.27
N LEU A 22 -21.33 0.60 16.04
CA LEU A 22 -21.89 0.68 17.39
C LEU A 22 -20.81 1.02 18.44
N LEU A 23 -19.53 0.93 18.08
CA LEU A 23 -18.41 1.27 18.96
C LEU A 23 -18.12 2.79 18.92
N PRO A 24 -17.64 3.38 20.03
CA PRO A 24 -17.16 4.76 20.03
C PRO A 24 -16.02 4.93 19.02
N LYS A 25 -16.06 6.03 18.27
CA LYS A 25 -15.06 6.38 17.24
C LYS A 25 -13.63 6.39 17.79
N GLU A 26 -13.46 6.73 19.08
CA GLU A 26 -12.18 6.74 19.78
C GLU A 26 -11.59 5.33 19.91
N LEU A 27 -12.44 4.32 20.17
CA LEU A 27 -12.02 2.92 20.34
C LEU A 27 -11.57 2.33 19.00
N VAL A 28 -12.30 2.64 17.92
CA VAL A 28 -11.96 2.21 16.56
C VAL A 28 -10.63 2.85 16.11
N ALA A 29 -10.44 4.14 16.37
CA ALA A 29 -9.18 4.83 16.08
C ALA A 29 -8.01 4.24 16.89
N ALA A 30 -8.22 3.90 18.16
CA ALA A 30 -7.21 3.25 18.99
C ALA A 30 -6.83 1.86 18.47
N LEU A 31 -7.81 1.03 18.09
CA LEU A 31 -7.57 -0.28 17.48
C LEU A 31 -6.84 -0.17 16.13
N ALA A 32 -7.24 0.78 15.29
CA ALA A 32 -6.57 1.05 14.02
C ALA A 32 -5.12 1.50 14.22
N GLY A 33 -4.87 2.39 15.20
CA GLY A 33 -3.53 2.82 15.57
C GLY A 33 -2.67 1.66 16.09
N LEU A 34 -3.23 0.80 16.94
CA LEU A 34 -2.54 -0.38 17.46
C LEU A 34 -2.18 -1.38 16.35
N ALA A 35 -3.11 -1.63 15.42
CA ALA A 35 -2.86 -2.46 14.25
C ALA A 35 -1.77 -1.87 13.34
N LEU A 36 -1.76 -0.54 13.18
CA LEU A 36 -0.78 0.17 12.38
C LEU A 36 0.64 0.08 13.00
N ILE A 37 0.78 0.14 14.32
CA ILE A 37 2.08 -0.03 15.01
C ILE A 37 2.70 -1.38 14.66
N GLY A 38 1.91 -2.45 14.69
CA GLY A 38 2.38 -3.79 14.30
C GLY A 38 2.86 -3.84 12.86
N ALA A 39 2.05 -3.32 11.93
CA ALA A 39 2.40 -3.27 10.51
C ALA A 39 3.66 -2.43 10.22
N ILE A 40 3.78 -1.26 10.85
CA ILE A 40 4.97 -0.38 10.72
C ILE A 40 6.22 -1.09 11.25
N SER A 41 6.15 -1.69 12.43
CA SER A 41 7.27 -2.41 13.05
C SER A 41 7.80 -3.54 12.15
N THR A 42 6.88 -4.35 11.59
CA THR A 42 7.24 -5.41 10.65
C THR A 42 7.89 -4.86 9.38
N ASN A 43 7.32 -3.80 8.79
CA ASN A 43 7.84 -3.21 7.56
C ASN A 43 9.23 -2.59 7.76
N ILE A 44 9.46 -1.89 8.88
CA ILE A 44 10.79 -1.36 9.22
C ILE A 44 11.78 -2.50 9.42
N THR A 45 11.40 -3.58 10.12
CA THR A 45 12.28 -4.72 10.34
C THR A 45 12.71 -5.38 9.03
N ILE A 46 11.79 -5.52 8.07
CA ILE A 46 12.09 -6.05 6.73
C ILE A 46 12.99 -5.08 5.96
N ALA A 47 12.69 -3.79 5.97
CA ALA A 47 13.45 -2.78 5.26
C ALA A 47 14.85 -2.55 5.84
N MET A 48 15.02 -2.78 7.15
CA MET A 48 16.29 -2.72 7.87
C MET A 48 17.13 -3.99 7.77
N LYS A 49 16.61 -5.06 7.16
CA LYS A 49 17.30 -6.35 7.08
C LYS A 49 18.38 -6.39 6.00
N ASP A 50 18.26 -5.55 4.97
CA ASP A 50 19.21 -5.47 3.87
C ASP A 50 20.07 -4.22 4.04
N ASP A 51 21.36 -4.39 4.39
CA ASP A 51 22.28 -3.28 4.64
C ASP A 51 22.46 -2.37 3.42
N SER A 52 22.21 -2.86 2.20
CA SER A 52 22.29 -2.04 0.98
C SER A 52 21.08 -1.11 0.78
N GLN A 53 19.92 -1.46 1.37
CA GLN A 53 18.64 -0.77 1.19
C GLN A 53 18.25 0.05 2.44
N ARG A 54 18.96 -0.13 3.55
CA ARG A 54 18.71 0.54 4.85
C ARG A 54 18.61 2.05 4.74
N ASP A 55 19.61 2.69 4.13
CA ASP A 55 19.67 4.15 4.04
C ASP A 55 18.52 4.69 3.17
N ALA A 56 18.24 4.04 2.04
CA ALA A 56 17.13 4.40 1.16
C ALA A 56 15.76 4.21 1.84
N ALA A 57 15.60 3.14 2.61
CA ALA A 57 14.38 2.87 3.38
C ALA A 57 14.16 3.87 4.51
N LEU A 58 15.21 4.28 5.24
CA LEU A 58 15.14 5.31 6.26
C LEU A 58 14.77 6.67 5.67
N ILE A 59 15.40 7.05 4.56
CA ILE A 59 15.07 8.31 3.86
C ILE A 59 13.62 8.28 3.37
N THR A 60 13.16 7.17 2.81
CA THR A 60 11.77 7.02 2.32
C THR A 60 10.76 7.04 3.48
N PHE A 61 11.07 6.37 4.59
CA PHE A 61 10.24 6.34 5.78
C PHE A 61 10.17 7.73 6.44
N LEU A 62 11.32 8.41 6.59
CA LEU A 62 11.39 9.78 7.10
C LEU A 62 10.68 10.77 6.18
N ALA A 63 10.81 10.66 4.85
CA ALA A 63 10.09 11.51 3.91
C ALA A 63 8.56 11.31 3.98
N THR A 64 8.12 10.05 4.14
CA THR A 64 6.71 9.68 4.29
C THR A 64 6.14 10.13 5.63
N ALA A 65 6.87 9.93 6.73
CA ALA A 65 6.47 10.28 8.10
C ALA A 65 6.58 11.78 8.40
N SER A 66 7.56 12.46 7.79
CA SER A 66 7.70 13.93 7.85
C SER A 66 6.54 14.64 7.14
N GLY A 67 5.71 13.90 6.39
CA GLY A 67 4.65 14.50 5.60
C GLY A 67 5.22 15.47 4.57
N MET A 68 6.47 15.24 4.13
CA MET A 68 7.18 16.09 3.18
C MET A 68 6.58 15.88 1.79
N SER A 69 5.39 16.43 1.66
CA SER A 69 4.71 16.79 0.44
C SER A 69 5.61 17.80 -0.26
N PHE A 70 6.59 17.30 -1.01
CA PHE A 70 7.38 18.16 -1.89
C PHE A 70 6.46 18.89 -2.90
N LEU A 71 5.22 18.40 -3.11
CA LEU A 71 4.16 19.02 -3.93
C LEU A 71 2.71 18.66 -3.52
N GLY A 72 2.44 18.15 -2.31
CA GLY A 72 1.09 17.74 -1.90
C GLY A 72 0.60 16.39 -2.46
N LEU A 73 1.48 15.60 -3.09
CA LEU A 73 1.17 14.32 -3.73
C LEU A 73 2.03 13.19 -3.14
N SER A 74 1.38 12.12 -2.66
CA SER A 74 2.00 10.96 -2.02
C SER A 74 2.88 10.15 -2.99
N SER A 75 3.89 9.44 -2.48
CA SER A 75 4.76 8.53 -3.28
C SER A 75 3.97 7.47 -4.05
N VAL A 76 2.76 7.14 -3.58
CA VAL A 76 1.79 6.27 -4.25
C VAL A 76 1.40 6.82 -5.62
N PHE A 77 1.26 8.15 -5.76
CA PHE A 77 0.94 8.78 -7.05
C PHE A 77 2.06 8.57 -8.07
N TRP A 78 3.31 8.87 -7.68
CA TRP A 78 4.48 8.68 -8.55
C TRP A 78 4.75 7.19 -8.84
N GLY A 79 4.49 6.30 -7.87
CA GLY A 79 4.59 4.85 -8.07
C GLY A 79 3.59 4.32 -9.10
N ILE A 80 2.33 4.75 -9.04
CA ILE A 80 1.31 4.39 -10.04
C ILE A 80 1.64 5.02 -11.41
N LEU A 81 2.07 6.29 -11.44
CA LEU A 81 2.45 6.99 -12.66
C LEU A 81 3.61 6.29 -13.39
N ILE A 82 4.69 5.98 -12.67
CA ILE A 82 5.86 5.27 -13.22
C ILE A 82 5.47 3.85 -13.65
N GLY A 83 4.68 3.14 -12.85
CA GLY A 83 4.18 1.81 -13.20
C GLY A 83 3.34 1.81 -14.49
N MET A 84 2.49 2.81 -14.67
CA MET A 84 1.67 2.97 -15.87
C MET A 84 2.52 3.33 -17.10
N VAL A 85 3.51 4.21 -16.95
CA VAL A 85 4.46 4.55 -18.02
C VAL A 85 5.30 3.34 -18.42
N ALA A 86 5.82 2.59 -17.44
CA ALA A 86 6.58 1.36 -17.68
C ALA A 86 5.72 0.29 -18.38
N TYR A 87 4.48 0.10 -17.93
CA TYR A 87 3.53 -0.80 -18.58
C TYR A 87 3.27 -0.40 -20.03
N TYR A 88 3.09 0.90 -20.31
CA TYR A 88 2.83 1.39 -21.66
C TYR A 88 4.05 1.22 -22.58
N ILE A 89 5.26 1.50 -22.09
CA ILE A 89 6.52 1.34 -22.85
C ILE A 89 6.80 -0.16 -23.11
N LEU A 90 6.60 -1.01 -22.12
CA LEU A 90 6.87 -2.45 -22.23
C LEU A 90 5.80 -3.18 -23.04
N SER A 91 4.54 -2.77 -22.93
CA SER A 91 3.43 -3.26 -23.76
C SER A 91 3.67 -2.92 -25.24
N LYS A 92 4.20 -1.73 -25.55
CA LYS A 92 4.58 -1.33 -26.91
C LYS A 92 5.73 -2.18 -27.49
N LYS A 93 6.69 -2.60 -26.66
CA LYS A 93 7.79 -3.50 -27.08
C LYS A 93 7.38 -4.96 -27.26
N ARG A 94 6.36 -5.44 -26.54
CA ARG A 94 5.92 -6.85 -26.58
C ARG A 94 5.13 -7.22 -27.85
N LEU A 95 4.70 -6.24 -28.65
CA LEU A 95 4.02 -6.45 -29.94
C LEU A 95 4.98 -6.57 -31.15
N LEU A 96 6.30 -6.47 -30.94
CA LEU A 96 7.32 -6.51 -32.01
C LEU A 96 8.35 -7.67 -31.94
N PRO A 97 8.02 -8.90 -31.47
CA PRO A 97 8.87 -10.07 -31.77
C PRO A 97 8.16 -11.17 -32.58
N LEU A 98 7.07 -10.88 -33.30
CA LEU A 98 6.30 -11.89 -34.06
C LEU A 98 6.41 -11.76 -35.59
N PHE A 99 7.43 -11.04 -36.09
CA PHE A 99 7.85 -11.04 -37.49
C PHE A 99 9.38 -10.97 -37.57
N SER A 100 10.07 -12.04 -37.19
CA SER A 100 11.37 -12.42 -37.75
C SER A 100 11.46 -13.94 -37.85
#